data_AF-A0A8T3ML98-F1
#
_entry.id   AF-A0A8T3ML98-F1
#
_cell.length_a   1.000
_cell.length_b   1.000
_cell.length_c   1.000
_cell.angle_alpha   90.00
_cell.angle_beta   90.00
_cell.angle_gamma   90.00
#
_symmetry.space_group_name_H-M   'P 1'
#
loop_
_entity.id
_entity.type
_entity.pdbx_description
1 polymer ?
#
loop_
_entity_poly.entity_id
_entity_poly.type
_entity_poly.pdbx_seq_one_letter_code
_entity_poly.pdbx_strand_id
1 'polypeptide(L)'
;MTEPEPDLAVDPRQPVEPAAPVEPVEPVEAAAPVGIDVGRRRFFRAFAGELFQTAATVAGAAQTLQRISAEAAGAILNPDASTIGLTPEPSAPATLPGPSGFRTPFREDGDVLYLVDQRRLPDVLVETECRSAAEVATAIRQMVIRGAPAIGQVAAIGLALTAHRVRATKPYARRATLRGAANALKNARPTAVNAAWAVDRLMAAYLAVGDLSEDGDAIADALRAEADTIVFEATTDHGRLATFGLDALDFPADRPLRILTHCNTGPLACGQFGTALGVVQAAHHAGMAVEVWGDETRPYLQG
;
A
#
# COMPACT_ATOMS: atom_id res chain seq x y z
N MET A 1 -10.74 50.62 22.77
CA MET A 1 -12.15 50.60 22.32
C MET A 1 -12.16 49.97 20.95
N THR A 2 -12.53 48.70 20.89
CA THR A 2 -12.71 47.89 19.68
C THR A 2 -13.93 47.04 19.98
N GLU A 3 -15.00 47.25 19.23
CA GLU A 3 -16.26 46.51 19.37
C GLU A 3 -16.08 45.05 18.92
N PRO A 4 -16.80 44.07 19.50
CA PRO A 4 -16.79 42.69 19.02
C PRO A 4 -17.75 42.52 17.83
N GLU A 5 -17.35 41.71 16.85
CA GLU A 5 -18.20 41.29 15.73
C GLU A 5 -19.42 40.47 16.20
N PRO A 6 -20.58 40.55 15.53
CA PRO A 6 -21.75 39.79 15.91
C PRO A 6 -21.65 38.32 15.49
N ASP A 7 -22.02 37.45 16.43
CA ASP A 7 -22.11 36.00 16.31
C ASP A 7 -23.26 35.60 15.34
N LEU A 8 -22.92 34.97 14.22
CA LEU A 8 -23.89 34.43 13.26
C LEU A 8 -24.41 33.09 13.75
N ALA A 9 -25.32 33.11 14.72
CA ALA A 9 -26.10 31.94 15.10
C ALA A 9 -27.13 31.61 13.99
N VAL A 10 -26.87 30.55 13.22
CA VAL A 10 -27.83 30.00 12.25
C VAL A 10 -28.87 29.16 13.01
N ASP A 11 -30.14 29.56 12.97
CA ASP A 11 -31.28 28.85 13.56
C ASP A 11 -31.59 27.56 12.76
N PRO A 12 -31.52 26.36 13.37
CA PRO A 12 -31.73 25.08 12.69
C PRO A 12 -33.20 24.80 12.28
N ARG A 13 -34.11 25.78 12.43
CA ARG A 13 -35.54 25.62 12.13
C ARG A 13 -36.07 26.53 11.03
N GLN A 14 -35.22 27.23 10.28
CA GLN A 14 -35.68 27.93 9.08
C GLN A 14 -36.00 26.93 7.95
N PRO A 15 -37.18 27.01 7.32
CA PRO A 15 -37.49 26.23 6.13
C PRO A 15 -36.55 26.63 4.99
N VAL A 16 -35.84 25.65 4.42
CA VAL A 16 -35.03 25.83 3.21
C VAL A 16 -36.00 26.01 2.03
N GLU A 17 -35.90 27.13 1.30
CA GLU A 17 -36.67 27.33 0.07
C GLU A 17 -36.37 26.18 -0.92
N PRO A 18 -37.38 25.66 -1.64
CA PRO A 18 -37.14 24.61 -2.62
C PRO A 18 -36.22 25.15 -3.72
N ALA A 19 -35.15 24.42 -4.00
CA ALA A 19 -34.23 24.73 -5.09
C ALA A 19 -35.00 24.88 -6.41
N ALA A 20 -34.64 25.88 -7.21
CA ALA A 20 -35.21 26.10 -8.52
C ALA A 20 -35.11 24.82 -9.38
N PRO A 21 -36.07 24.56 -10.29
CA PRO A 21 -36.01 23.39 -11.16
C PRO A 21 -34.70 23.36 -11.93
N VAL A 22 -33.95 22.26 -11.81
CA VAL A 22 -32.77 22.00 -12.62
C VAL A 22 -33.25 21.78 -14.06
N GLU A 23 -32.82 22.63 -14.99
CA GLU A 23 -33.12 22.42 -16.41
C GLU A 23 -32.60 21.05 -16.87
N PRO A 24 -33.34 20.32 -17.72
CA PRO A 24 -32.90 19.03 -18.22
C PRO A 24 -31.57 19.18 -18.98
N VAL A 25 -30.53 18.50 -18.48
CA VAL A 25 -29.24 18.41 -19.16
C VAL A 25 -29.47 17.65 -20.46
N GLU A 26 -29.19 18.29 -21.60
CA GLU A 26 -29.25 17.61 -22.90
C GLU A 26 -28.33 16.37 -22.89
N PRO A 27 -28.76 15.24 -23.48
CA PRO A 27 -27.94 14.05 -23.52
C PRO A 27 -26.63 14.35 -24.24
N VAL A 28 -25.52 14.25 -23.52
CA VAL A 28 -24.18 14.31 -24.09
C VAL A 28 -24.08 13.19 -25.12
N GLU A 29 -23.93 13.54 -26.40
CA GLU A 29 -23.64 12.57 -27.45
C GLU A 29 -22.48 11.70 -27.01
N ALA A 30 -22.70 10.38 -26.98
CA ALA A 30 -21.69 9.40 -26.62
C ALA A 30 -20.46 9.64 -27.51
N ALA A 31 -19.37 10.12 -26.89
CA ALA A 31 -18.09 10.24 -27.56
C ALA A 31 -17.76 8.89 -28.22
N ALA A 32 -17.39 8.95 -29.51
CA ALA A 32 -17.00 7.77 -30.27
C ALA A 32 -16.02 6.91 -29.46
N PRO A 33 -16.13 5.57 -29.50
CA PRO A 33 -15.34 4.69 -28.65
C PRO A 33 -13.86 4.98 -28.89
N VAL A 34 -13.21 5.56 -27.88
CA VAL A 34 -11.76 5.71 -27.84
C VAL A 34 -11.20 4.31 -28.04
N GLY A 35 -10.44 4.12 -29.12
CA GLY A 35 -9.92 2.82 -29.52
C GLY A 35 -9.33 2.10 -28.32
N ILE A 36 -9.88 0.94 -27.99
CA ILE A 36 -9.46 0.15 -26.84
C ILE A 36 -8.04 -0.33 -27.12
N ASP A 37 -7.05 0.26 -26.45
CA ASP A 37 -5.68 -0.24 -26.50
C ASP A 37 -5.65 -1.64 -25.86
N VAL A 38 -5.55 -2.64 -26.73
CA VAL A 38 -5.52 -4.06 -26.37
C VAL A 38 -4.28 -4.39 -25.53
N GLY A 39 -3.17 -3.67 -25.73
CA GLY A 39 -1.95 -3.79 -24.92
C GLY A 39 -2.18 -3.30 -23.49
N ARG A 40 -2.85 -2.17 -23.33
CA ARG A 40 -3.25 -1.60 -22.03
C ARG A 40 -4.10 -2.58 -21.20
N ARG A 41 -5.16 -3.17 -21.79
CA ARG A 41 -6.01 -4.15 -21.09
C ARG A 41 -5.25 -5.42 -20.70
N ARG A 42 -4.34 -5.87 -21.57
CA ARG A 42 -3.52 -7.06 -21.32
C ARG A 42 -2.58 -6.84 -20.15
N PHE A 43 -1.95 -5.67 -20.04
CA PHE A 43 -1.11 -5.32 -18.90
C PHE A 43 -1.89 -5.34 -17.58
N PHE A 44 -2.98 -4.58 -17.46
CA PHE A 44 -3.72 -4.52 -16.19
C PHE A 44 -4.29 -5.87 -15.77
N ARG A 45 -4.68 -6.73 -16.72
CA ARG A 45 -5.06 -8.13 -16.42
C ARG A 45 -3.88 -8.97 -15.93
N ALA A 46 -2.72 -8.89 -16.60
CA ALA A 46 -1.54 -9.64 -16.20
C ALA A 46 -1.02 -9.18 -14.83
N PHE A 47 -0.88 -7.86 -14.65
CA PHE A 47 -0.51 -7.22 -13.38
C PHE A 47 -1.46 -7.65 -12.26
N ALA A 48 -2.78 -7.52 -12.45
CA ALA A 48 -3.75 -7.94 -11.43
C ALA A 48 -3.67 -9.46 -11.14
N GLY A 49 -3.54 -10.30 -12.16
CA GLY A 49 -3.47 -11.76 -11.97
C GLY A 49 -2.22 -12.21 -11.19
N GLU A 50 -1.05 -11.70 -11.55
CA GLU A 50 0.23 -12.04 -10.88
C GLU A 50 0.27 -11.56 -9.43
N LEU A 51 -0.31 -10.38 -9.16
CA LEU A 51 -0.43 -9.81 -7.82
C LEU A 51 -1.26 -10.70 -6.90
N PHE A 52 -2.46 -11.10 -7.32
CA PHE A 52 -3.36 -11.89 -6.45
C PHE A 52 -2.78 -13.26 -6.11
N GLN A 53 -2.16 -13.94 -7.08
CA GLN A 53 -1.51 -15.22 -6.84
C GLN A 53 -0.34 -15.11 -5.85
N THR A 54 0.52 -14.10 -6.03
CA THR A 54 1.63 -13.84 -5.11
C THR A 54 1.11 -13.51 -3.71
N ALA A 55 0.13 -12.61 -3.64
CA ALA A 55 -0.37 -12.09 -2.40
C ALA A 55 -1.16 -13.15 -1.61
N ALA A 56 -1.93 -14.01 -2.28
CA ALA A 56 -2.55 -15.18 -1.68
C ALA A 56 -1.51 -16.17 -1.11
N THR A 57 -0.40 -16.36 -1.81
CA THR A 57 0.71 -17.20 -1.33
C THR A 57 1.37 -16.61 -0.09
N VAL A 58 1.67 -15.31 -0.10
CA VAL A 58 2.25 -14.59 1.05
C VAL A 58 1.29 -14.59 2.24
N ALA A 59 0.02 -14.28 2.03
CA ALA A 59 -1.01 -14.30 3.06
C ALA A 59 -1.21 -15.71 3.63
N GLY A 60 -1.22 -16.76 2.79
CA GLY A 60 -1.29 -18.15 3.24
C GLY A 60 -0.08 -18.58 4.07
N ALA A 61 1.13 -18.19 3.65
CA ALA A 61 2.35 -18.44 4.41
C ALA A 61 2.37 -17.68 5.75
N ALA A 62 1.94 -16.41 5.74
CA ALA A 62 1.82 -15.57 6.93
C ALA A 62 0.81 -16.14 7.93
N GLN A 63 -0.37 -16.53 7.46
CA GLN A 63 -1.40 -17.18 8.27
C GLN A 63 -0.89 -18.50 8.84
N THR A 64 -0.14 -19.27 8.06
CA THR A 64 0.49 -20.51 8.52
C THR A 64 1.52 -20.24 9.62
N LEU A 65 2.39 -19.25 9.47
CA LEU A 65 3.37 -18.86 10.49
C LEU A 65 2.72 -18.29 11.76
N GLN A 66 1.67 -17.49 11.62
CA GLN A 66 0.89 -16.98 12.74
C GLN A 66 0.16 -18.11 13.47
N ARG A 67 -0.41 -19.08 12.73
CA ARG A 67 -1.04 -20.27 13.29
C ARG A 67 -0.03 -21.13 14.04
N ILE A 68 1.13 -21.43 13.44
CA ILE A 68 2.21 -22.20 14.09
C ILE A 68 2.71 -21.46 15.34
N SER A 69 2.89 -20.14 15.26
CA SER A 69 3.29 -19.32 16.40
C SER A 69 2.23 -19.32 17.52
N ALA A 70 0.95 -19.25 17.17
CA ALA A 70 -0.15 -19.30 18.12
C ALA A 70 -0.33 -20.69 18.75
N GLU A 71 -0.13 -21.76 17.97
CA GLU A 71 -0.12 -23.15 18.44
C GLU A 71 1.07 -23.40 19.37
N ALA A 72 2.27 -22.91 19.02
CA ALA A 72 3.45 -22.98 19.86
C ALA A 72 3.27 -22.19 21.17
N ALA A 73 2.69 -21.00 21.11
CA ALA A 73 2.35 -20.21 22.28
C ALA A 73 1.27 -20.91 23.14
N GLY A 74 0.28 -21.54 22.52
CA GLY A 74 -0.75 -22.32 23.21
C GLY A 74 -0.21 -23.58 23.90
N ALA A 75 0.74 -24.28 23.28
CA ALA A 75 1.40 -25.45 23.84
C ALA A 75 2.29 -25.11 25.06
N ILE A 76 2.86 -23.90 25.09
CA ILE A 76 3.59 -23.38 26.26
C ILE A 76 2.62 -23.07 27.42
N LEU A 77 1.40 -22.62 27.11
CA LEU A 77 0.39 -22.21 28.10
C LEU A 77 -0.49 -23.36 28.60
N ASN A 78 -0.62 -24.46 27.85
CA ASN A 78 -1.42 -25.63 28.20
C ASN A 78 -0.76 -26.93 27.70
N PRO A 79 0.13 -27.56 28.49
CA PRO A 79 0.88 -28.73 28.06
C PRO A 79 0.01 -29.98 27.79
N ASP A 80 -1.18 -30.07 28.40
CA ASP A 80 -2.05 -31.26 28.33
C ASP A 80 -3.00 -31.31 27.11
N ALA A 81 -2.99 -30.30 26.22
CA ALA A 81 -3.92 -30.21 25.08
C ALA A 81 -3.35 -30.78 23.74
N SER A 82 -2.16 -31.37 23.75
CA SER A 82 -1.33 -31.57 22.54
C SER A 82 -1.40 -32.97 21.89
N THR A 83 -2.54 -33.66 21.93
CA THR A 83 -2.71 -34.95 21.22
C THR A 83 -3.85 -34.92 20.21
N ILE A 84 -3.68 -34.20 19.10
CA ILE A 84 -4.26 -34.59 17.81
C ILE A 84 -3.18 -34.36 16.75
N GLY A 85 -2.56 -35.46 16.34
CA GLY A 85 -1.48 -35.48 15.36
C GLY A 85 -1.97 -35.25 13.93
N LEU A 86 -1.38 -34.26 13.28
CA LEU A 86 -1.13 -34.21 11.84
C LEU A 86 0.23 -33.53 11.68
N THR A 87 1.30 -34.31 11.52
CA THR A 87 2.62 -33.79 11.14
C THR A 87 2.58 -33.39 9.67
N PRO A 88 2.76 -32.10 9.29
CA PRO A 88 3.13 -31.77 7.93
C PRO A 88 4.64 -32.00 7.79
N GLU A 89 5.03 -32.76 6.77
CA GLU A 89 6.42 -32.90 6.34
C GLU A 89 7.07 -31.52 6.14
N PRO A 90 8.32 -31.29 6.60
CA PRO A 90 9.05 -30.06 6.35
C PRO A 90 9.52 -30.07 4.88
N SER A 91 8.68 -29.59 3.97
CA SER A 91 9.17 -29.26 2.62
C SER A 91 10.13 -28.07 2.74
N ALA A 92 11.38 -28.28 2.35
CA ALA A 92 12.41 -27.24 2.26
C ALA A 92 11.87 -25.97 1.55
N PRO A 93 12.39 -24.76 1.87
CA PRO A 93 11.95 -23.54 1.23
C PRO A 93 12.23 -23.64 -0.26
N ALA A 94 11.17 -23.91 -1.04
CA ALA A 94 11.25 -23.87 -2.48
C ALA A 94 11.66 -22.44 -2.85
N THR A 95 12.90 -22.27 -3.28
CA THR A 95 13.34 -21.04 -3.95
C THR A 95 12.64 -21.04 -5.30
N LEU A 96 11.36 -20.66 -5.30
CA LEU A 96 10.63 -20.44 -6.53
C LEU A 96 11.29 -19.24 -7.22
N PRO A 97 11.74 -19.36 -8.48
CA PRO A 97 12.13 -18.18 -9.23
C PRO A 97 10.92 -17.27 -9.25
N GLY A 98 11.08 -16.11 -8.60
CA GLY A 98 9.99 -15.17 -8.47
C GLY A 98 9.50 -14.72 -9.85
N PRO A 99 8.18 -14.50 -10.09
CA PRO A 99 7.72 -13.90 -11.32
C PRO A 99 8.53 -12.65 -11.67
N SER A 100 9.04 -12.65 -12.90
CA SER A 100 9.71 -11.53 -13.54
C SER A 100 8.65 -10.52 -13.97
N GLY A 101 8.17 -9.71 -13.03
CA GLY A 101 7.09 -8.74 -13.23
C GLY A 101 6.84 -7.86 -12.00
N PHE A 102 6.06 -6.78 -12.16
CA PHE A 102 5.70 -5.86 -11.08
C PHE A 102 4.75 -6.54 -10.09
N ARG A 103 5.24 -6.86 -8.89
CA ARG A 103 4.50 -7.48 -7.77
C ARG A 103 3.86 -6.49 -6.80
N THR A 104 4.01 -5.20 -7.06
CA THR A 104 3.54 -4.05 -6.31
C THR A 104 3.92 -2.83 -7.16
N PRO A 105 3.43 -1.59 -6.94
CA PRO A 105 3.92 -0.39 -7.64
C PRO A 105 5.42 -0.08 -7.44
N PHE A 106 6.17 -0.97 -6.79
CA PHE A 106 7.60 -0.92 -6.63
C PHE A 106 8.21 -2.34 -6.70
N ARG A 107 9.52 -2.45 -6.84
CA ARG A 107 10.29 -3.69 -6.67
C ARG A 107 11.71 -3.35 -6.24
N GLU A 108 12.39 -4.30 -5.61
CA GLU A 108 13.81 -4.16 -5.27
C GLU A 108 14.65 -5.12 -6.14
N ASP A 109 15.82 -4.66 -6.56
CA ASP A 109 16.86 -5.48 -7.19
C ASP A 109 18.23 -5.01 -6.68
N GLY A 110 18.85 -5.86 -5.85
CA GLY A 110 20.01 -5.47 -5.05
C GLY A 110 19.72 -4.24 -4.19
N ASP A 111 20.61 -3.25 -4.23
CA ASP A 111 20.51 -2.00 -3.47
C ASP A 111 19.70 -0.90 -4.21
N VAL A 112 18.75 -1.30 -5.06
CA VAL A 112 17.95 -0.38 -5.88
C VAL A 112 16.47 -0.66 -5.72
N LEU A 113 15.72 0.38 -5.35
CA LEU A 113 14.26 0.39 -5.37
C LEU A 113 13.79 0.98 -6.70
N TYR A 114 13.07 0.19 -7.48
CA TYR A 114 12.40 0.61 -8.70
C TYR A 114 10.95 0.97 -8.37
N LEU A 115 10.49 2.14 -8.80
CA LEU A 115 9.12 2.61 -8.63
C LEU A 115 8.43 2.71 -9.99
N VAL A 116 7.21 2.19 -10.12
CA VAL A 116 6.36 2.46 -11.29
C VAL A 116 6.06 3.96 -11.31
N ASP A 117 6.39 4.65 -12.40
CA ASP A 117 6.01 6.05 -12.58
C ASP A 117 4.51 6.15 -12.93
N GLN A 118 3.70 6.31 -11.89
CA GLN A 118 2.24 6.36 -12.01
C GLN A 118 1.72 7.57 -12.79
N ARG A 119 2.56 8.58 -13.05
CA ARG A 119 2.19 9.74 -13.88
C ARG A 119 2.14 9.41 -15.36
N ARG A 120 2.83 8.32 -15.74
CA ARG A 120 2.96 7.87 -17.12
C ARG A 120 1.95 6.79 -17.47
N LEU A 121 1.30 6.23 -16.46
CA LEU A 121 0.14 5.36 -16.63
C LEU A 121 -1.07 6.19 -17.08
N PRO A 122 -1.94 5.62 -17.93
CA PRO A 122 -1.90 4.26 -18.46
C PRO A 122 -1.08 4.11 -19.75
N ASP A 123 -0.52 5.20 -20.28
CA ASP A 123 0.06 5.24 -21.63
C ASP A 123 1.38 4.48 -21.74
N VAL A 124 2.25 4.59 -20.73
CA VAL A 124 3.53 3.88 -20.72
C VAL A 124 3.93 3.44 -19.31
N LEU A 125 4.43 2.21 -19.24
CA LEU A 125 5.01 1.64 -18.04
C LEU A 125 6.52 1.91 -18.03
N VAL A 126 6.94 2.81 -17.14
CA VAL A 126 8.36 3.12 -16.92
C VAL A 126 8.68 3.06 -15.43
N GLU A 127 9.92 2.71 -15.13
CA GLU A 127 10.43 2.62 -13.77
C GLU A 127 11.33 3.82 -13.46
N THR A 128 11.24 4.30 -12.22
CA THR A 128 12.18 5.26 -11.65
C THR A 128 13.05 4.55 -10.63
N GLU A 129 14.36 4.61 -10.81
CA GLU A 129 15.33 4.09 -9.84
C GLU A 129 15.45 5.01 -8.63
N CYS A 130 15.51 4.41 -7.44
CA CYS A 130 15.76 5.08 -6.17
C CYS A 130 16.77 4.26 -5.37
N ARG A 131 17.88 4.88 -5.00
CA ARG A 131 18.99 4.27 -4.24
C ARG A 131 19.13 4.88 -2.85
N SER A 132 18.28 5.83 -2.50
CA SER A 132 18.35 6.56 -1.24
C SER A 132 17.00 7.17 -0.84
N ALA A 133 16.85 7.45 0.45
CA ALA A 133 15.71 8.21 1.00
C ALA A 133 15.50 9.57 0.31
N ALA A 134 16.57 10.23 -0.15
CA ALA A 134 16.47 11.51 -0.84
C ALA A 134 15.80 11.37 -2.22
N GLU A 135 16.16 10.32 -2.96
CA GLU A 135 15.55 9.97 -4.25
C GLU A 135 14.09 9.54 -4.06
N VAL A 136 13.81 8.69 -3.05
CA VAL A 136 12.44 8.29 -2.70
C VAL A 136 11.59 9.51 -2.30
N ALA A 137 12.11 10.42 -1.48
CA ALA A 137 11.41 11.64 -1.11
C ALA A 137 11.09 12.52 -2.33
N THR A 138 11.99 12.54 -3.33
CA THR A 138 11.76 13.24 -4.59
C THR A 138 10.68 12.55 -5.42
N ALA A 139 10.71 11.22 -5.53
CA ALA A 139 9.69 10.45 -6.22
C ALA A 139 8.29 10.65 -5.60
N ILE A 140 8.20 10.67 -4.26
CA ILE A 140 6.96 10.97 -3.52
C ILE A 140 6.47 12.39 -3.82
N ARG A 141 7.35 13.41 -3.73
CA ARG A 141 7.02 14.82 -4.05
C ARG A 141 6.49 14.99 -5.46
N GLN A 142 7.15 14.33 -6.40
CA GLN A 142 6.82 14.40 -7.82
C GLN A 142 5.63 13.53 -8.20
N MET A 143 5.05 12.77 -7.26
CA MET A 143 3.95 11.83 -7.50
C MET A 143 4.28 10.71 -8.50
N VAL A 144 5.57 10.34 -8.62
CA VAL A 144 5.99 9.10 -9.29
C VAL A 144 5.27 7.92 -8.64
N ILE A 145 5.30 7.90 -7.31
CA ILE A 145 4.55 6.96 -6.47
C ILE A 145 3.45 7.72 -5.72
N ARG A 146 2.24 7.16 -5.67
CA ARG A 146 1.10 7.72 -4.95
C ARG A 146 0.28 6.62 -4.28
N GLY A 147 -0.58 7.02 -3.34
CA GLY A 147 -1.33 6.13 -2.46
C GLY A 147 -0.66 6.03 -1.10
N ALA A 148 -1.41 6.33 -0.04
CA ALA A 148 -0.82 6.49 1.29
C ALA A 148 -0.09 5.22 1.78
N PRO A 149 -0.65 3.99 1.64
CA PRO A 149 0.06 2.80 2.07
C PRO A 149 1.34 2.54 1.24
N ALA A 150 1.27 2.66 -0.10
CA ALA A 150 2.45 2.48 -0.95
C ALA A 150 3.55 3.50 -0.61
N ILE A 151 3.19 4.76 -0.35
CA ILE A 151 4.12 5.80 0.10
C ILE A 151 4.80 5.40 1.43
N GLY A 152 4.06 4.84 2.39
CA GLY A 152 4.64 4.36 3.66
C GLY A 152 5.67 3.25 3.45
N GLN A 153 5.33 2.25 2.63
CA GLN A 153 6.22 1.13 2.33
C GLN A 153 7.52 1.60 1.65
N VAL A 154 7.44 2.43 0.61
CA VAL A 154 8.64 2.90 -0.10
C VAL A 154 9.47 3.87 0.74
N ALA A 155 8.85 4.64 1.63
CA ALA A 155 9.58 5.50 2.57
C ALA A 155 10.40 4.66 3.57
N ALA A 156 9.85 3.56 4.08
CA ALA A 156 10.58 2.61 4.91
C ALA A 156 11.78 2.02 4.16
N ILE A 157 11.56 1.48 2.96
CA ILE A 157 12.62 0.91 2.13
C ILE A 157 13.70 1.96 1.82
N GLY A 158 13.31 3.18 1.44
CA GLY A 158 14.24 4.26 1.13
C GLY A 158 15.16 4.62 2.29
N LEU A 159 14.64 4.63 3.52
CA LEU A 159 15.45 4.88 4.72
C LEU A 159 16.38 3.71 5.03
N ALA A 160 15.93 2.46 4.88
CA ALA A 160 16.77 1.27 5.02
C ALA A 160 17.92 1.24 4.00
N LEU A 161 17.65 1.57 2.73
CA LEU A 161 18.69 1.71 1.69
C LEU A 161 19.71 2.78 2.06
N THR A 162 19.26 3.93 2.58
CA THR A 162 20.18 4.95 3.08
C THR A 162 21.04 4.44 4.23
N ALA A 163 20.45 3.74 5.21
CA ALA A 163 21.19 3.16 6.33
C ALA A 163 22.28 2.20 5.86
N HIS A 164 21.94 1.29 4.94
CA HIS A 164 22.90 0.37 4.34
C HIS A 164 24.08 1.10 3.67
N ARG A 165 23.81 2.18 2.92
CA ARG A 165 24.86 2.96 2.25
C ARG A 165 25.80 3.68 3.21
N VAL A 166 25.32 4.09 4.39
CA VAL A 166 26.12 4.83 5.37
C VAL A 166 26.66 3.97 6.52
N ARG A 167 26.47 2.65 6.48
CA ARG A 167 26.88 1.73 7.56
C ARG A 167 28.37 1.82 7.91
N ALA A 168 29.24 1.96 6.91
CA ALA A 168 30.69 2.08 7.13
C ALA A 168 31.16 3.50 7.54
N THR A 169 30.25 4.48 7.64
CA THR A 169 30.61 5.86 8.04
C THR A 169 30.75 6.00 9.55
N LYS A 170 31.43 7.06 10.01
CA LYS A 170 31.57 7.38 11.43
C LYS A 170 30.21 7.63 12.10
N PRO A 171 30.01 7.26 13.37
CA PRO A 171 28.69 7.35 14.04
C PRO A 171 28.01 8.71 13.93
N TYR A 172 28.74 9.80 14.14
CA TYR A 172 28.19 11.16 14.03
C TYR A 172 27.71 11.50 12.61
N ALA A 173 28.47 11.10 11.58
CA ALA A 173 28.08 11.30 10.19
C ALA A 173 26.86 10.45 9.84
N ARG A 174 26.86 9.17 10.23
CA ARG A 174 25.73 8.26 10.06
C ARG A 174 24.45 8.81 10.67
N ARG A 175 24.53 9.27 11.92
CA ARG A 175 23.42 9.89 12.66
C ARG A 175 22.87 11.12 11.95
N ALA A 176 23.73 12.02 11.49
CA ALA A 176 23.32 13.21 10.77
C ALA A 176 22.59 12.85 9.46
N THR A 177 23.12 11.90 8.70
CA THR A 177 22.50 11.42 7.45
C THR A 177 21.15 10.75 7.70
N LEU A 178 21.04 9.83 8.66
CA LEU A 178 19.79 9.12 8.94
C LEU A 178 18.68 10.06 9.42
N ARG A 179 19.01 11.00 10.32
CA ARG A 179 18.05 12.02 10.77
C ARG A 179 17.63 12.96 9.63
N GLY A 180 18.57 13.36 8.77
CA GLY A 180 18.27 14.16 7.57
C GLY A 180 17.35 13.43 6.59
N ALA A 181 17.64 12.15 6.34
CA ALA A 181 16.84 11.27 5.48
C ALA A 181 15.42 11.07 6.02
N ALA A 182 15.27 10.79 7.31
CA ALA A 182 13.98 10.66 7.97
C ALA A 182 13.14 11.94 7.83
N ASN A 183 13.75 13.10 8.07
CA ASN A 183 13.09 14.40 7.90
C ASN A 183 12.69 14.66 6.43
N ALA A 184 13.55 14.32 5.47
CA ALA A 184 13.25 14.52 4.04
C ALA A 184 12.06 13.66 3.58
N LEU A 185 11.94 12.42 4.06
CA LEU A 185 10.84 11.52 3.76
C LEU A 185 9.52 12.00 4.38
N LYS A 186 9.53 12.36 5.67
CA LYS A 186 8.36 12.90 6.38
C LYS A 186 7.78 14.15 5.70
N ASN A 187 8.67 15.03 5.24
CA ASN A 187 8.29 16.29 4.61
C ASN A 187 8.09 16.17 3.09
N ALA A 188 8.21 14.97 2.50
CA ALA A 188 8.02 14.79 1.06
C ALA A 188 6.58 15.16 0.67
N ARG A 189 5.59 14.68 1.42
CA ARG A 189 4.18 15.09 1.31
C ARG A 189 3.56 15.04 2.71
N PRO A 190 3.51 16.16 3.46
CA PRO A 190 3.14 16.19 4.89
C PRO A 190 1.76 15.60 5.23
N THR A 191 0.84 15.53 4.25
CA THR A 191 -0.48 14.92 4.42
C THR A 191 -0.48 13.40 4.28
N ALA A 192 0.62 12.79 3.81
CA ALA A 192 0.77 11.34 3.73
C ALA A 192 1.24 10.78 5.09
N VAL A 193 0.30 10.67 6.03
CA VAL A 193 0.56 10.21 7.41
C VAL A 193 1.27 8.85 7.48
N ASN A 194 1.02 7.96 6.51
CA ASN A 194 1.70 6.67 6.40
C ASN A 194 3.22 6.79 6.17
N ALA A 195 3.69 7.85 5.50
CA ALA A 195 5.12 8.11 5.35
C ALA A 195 5.76 8.40 6.72
N ALA A 196 5.13 9.29 7.49
CA ALA A 196 5.61 9.65 8.81
C ALA A 196 5.57 8.45 9.77
N TRP A 197 4.44 7.73 9.80
CA TRP A 197 4.29 6.50 10.58
C TRP A 197 5.39 5.47 10.28
N ALA A 198 5.67 5.20 9.01
CA ALA A 198 6.69 4.22 8.62
C ALA A 198 8.10 4.68 9.03
N VAL A 199 8.42 5.95 8.77
CA VAL A 199 9.72 6.53 9.17
C VAL A 199 9.88 6.52 10.68
N ASP A 200 8.83 6.84 11.44
CA ASP A 200 8.88 6.84 12.91
C ASP A 200 9.17 5.46 13.48
N ARG A 201 8.58 4.40 12.91
CA ARG A 201 8.89 3.01 13.28
C ARG A 201 10.35 2.65 13.02
N LEU A 202 10.88 2.97 11.84
CA LEU A 202 12.29 2.73 11.53
C LEU A 202 13.23 3.51 12.45
N MET A 203 12.89 4.75 12.78
CA MET A 203 13.67 5.55 13.71
C MET A 203 13.61 5.01 15.14
N ALA A 204 12.52 4.37 15.54
CA ALA A 204 12.45 3.65 16.82
C ALA A 204 13.37 2.42 16.82
N ALA A 205 13.37 1.62 15.75
CA ALA A 205 14.29 0.49 15.59
C ALA A 205 15.77 0.94 15.61
N TYR A 206 16.08 2.04 14.92
CA TYR A 206 17.39 2.69 14.96
C TYR A 206 17.81 3.09 16.38
N LEU A 207 16.92 3.75 17.13
CA LEU A 207 17.19 4.21 18.49
C LEU A 207 17.38 3.04 19.46
N ALA A 208 16.70 1.91 19.24
CA ALA A 208 16.85 0.70 20.04
C ALA A 208 18.25 0.06 19.91
N VAL A 209 18.88 0.16 18.73
CA VAL A 209 20.30 -0.24 18.54
C VAL A 209 21.25 0.77 19.18
N GLY A 210 20.90 2.06 19.12
CA GLY A 210 21.67 3.17 19.68
C GLY A 210 22.18 4.12 18.58
N ASP A 211 21.82 5.39 18.67
CA ASP A 211 22.02 6.36 17.58
C ASP A 211 23.48 6.75 17.31
N LEU A 212 24.39 6.40 18.23
CA LEU A 212 25.84 6.54 18.12
C LEU A 212 26.59 5.19 18.19
N SER A 213 25.91 4.07 17.92
CA SER A 213 26.58 2.76 17.81
C SER A 213 27.70 2.79 16.76
N GLU A 214 28.87 2.28 17.11
CA GLU A 214 29.97 2.07 16.15
C GLU A 214 29.60 1.00 15.11
N ASP A 215 28.79 0.02 15.51
CA ASP A 215 28.30 -1.05 14.65
C ASP A 215 27.21 -0.51 13.70
N GLY A 216 27.64 -0.15 12.49
CA GLY A 216 26.75 0.35 11.46
C GLY A 216 25.98 -0.73 10.72
N ASP A 217 26.51 -1.95 10.68
CA ASP A 217 25.84 -3.08 10.07
C ASP A 217 24.61 -3.44 10.91
N ALA A 218 24.74 -3.49 12.25
CA ALA A 218 23.59 -3.68 13.15
C ALA A 218 22.48 -2.62 12.97
N ILE A 219 22.84 -1.35 12.74
CA ILE A 219 21.87 -0.29 12.42
C ILE A 219 21.20 -0.55 11.06
N ALA A 220 21.98 -0.88 10.03
CA ALA A 220 21.43 -1.13 8.70
C ALA A 220 20.48 -2.33 8.71
N ASP A 221 20.85 -3.41 9.41
CA ASP A 221 20.06 -4.63 9.53
C ASP A 221 18.76 -4.39 10.30
N ALA A 222 18.80 -3.62 11.40
CA ALA A 222 17.60 -3.29 12.16
C ALA A 222 16.60 -2.45 11.34
N LEU A 223 17.07 -1.47 10.57
CA LEU A 223 16.22 -0.64 9.73
C LEU A 223 15.66 -1.44 8.55
N ARG A 224 16.46 -2.37 8.00
CA ARG A 224 16.01 -3.28 6.94
C ARG A 224 14.91 -4.21 7.45
N ALA A 225 15.13 -4.85 8.59
CA ALA A 225 14.15 -5.76 9.20
C ALA A 225 12.81 -5.05 9.50
N GLU A 226 12.85 -3.81 9.99
CA GLU A 226 11.64 -3.03 10.24
C GLU A 226 10.94 -2.61 8.95
N ALA A 227 11.69 -2.25 7.90
CA ALA A 227 11.11 -1.95 6.58
C ALA A 227 10.40 -3.17 5.98
N ASP A 228 11.04 -4.33 6.03
CA ASP A 228 10.47 -5.60 5.56
C ASP A 228 9.21 -5.97 6.37
N THR A 229 9.24 -5.75 7.69
CA THR A 229 8.08 -5.94 8.58
C THR A 229 6.91 -5.05 8.18
N ILE A 230 7.13 -3.76 7.92
CA ILE A 230 6.10 -2.83 7.46
C ILE A 230 5.48 -3.28 6.12
N VAL A 231 6.31 -3.72 5.18
CA VAL A 231 5.83 -4.20 3.87
C VAL A 231 4.97 -5.46 4.02
N PHE A 232 5.42 -6.38 4.89
CA PHE A 232 4.73 -7.63 5.19
C PHE A 232 3.39 -7.40 5.90
N GLU A 233 3.37 -6.55 6.92
CA GLU A 233 2.14 -6.20 7.66
C GLU A 233 1.13 -5.52 6.75
N ALA A 234 1.54 -4.51 5.96
CA ALA A 234 0.66 -3.84 5.02
C ALA A 234 0.05 -4.82 4.01
N THR A 235 0.86 -5.76 3.49
CA THR A 235 0.39 -6.81 2.60
C THR A 235 -0.64 -7.71 3.29
N THR A 236 -0.33 -8.17 4.50
CA THR A 236 -1.18 -9.08 5.26
C THR A 236 -2.52 -8.43 5.62
N ASP A 237 -2.49 -7.18 6.08
CA ASP A 237 -3.68 -6.46 6.51
C ASP A 237 -4.59 -6.10 5.33
N HIS A 238 -4.03 -5.71 4.19
CA HIS A 238 -4.82 -5.53 2.97
C HIS A 238 -5.45 -6.84 2.47
N GLY A 239 -4.74 -7.97 2.59
CA GLY A 239 -5.29 -9.29 2.27
C GLY A 239 -6.44 -9.67 3.20
N ARG A 240 -6.28 -9.47 4.52
CA ARG A 240 -7.35 -9.66 5.51
C ARG A 240 -8.55 -8.77 5.23
N LEU A 241 -8.32 -7.49 4.93
CA LEU A 241 -9.37 -6.55 4.55
C LEU A 241 -10.13 -7.02 3.31
N ALA A 242 -9.43 -7.56 2.31
CA ALA A 242 -10.06 -8.10 1.11
C ALA A 242 -10.97 -9.30 1.43
N THR A 243 -10.52 -10.23 2.28
CA THR A 243 -11.32 -11.38 2.74
C THR A 243 -12.53 -10.94 3.55
N PHE A 244 -12.34 -10.11 4.57
CA PHE A 244 -13.45 -9.61 5.39
C PHE A 244 -14.46 -8.81 4.57
N GLY A 245 -13.96 -8.00 3.62
CA GLY A 245 -14.82 -7.27 2.71
C GLY A 245 -15.64 -8.21 1.83
N LEU A 246 -15.04 -9.27 1.29
CA LEU A 246 -15.76 -10.27 0.48
C LEU A 246 -16.90 -10.92 1.28
N ASP A 247 -16.63 -11.34 2.51
CA ASP A 247 -17.63 -11.98 3.38
C ASP A 247 -18.77 -11.03 3.78
N ALA A 248 -18.51 -9.71 3.77
CA ALA A 248 -19.48 -8.68 4.09
C ALA A 248 -20.34 -8.23 2.88
N LEU A 249 -20.05 -8.70 1.66
CA LEU A 249 -20.80 -8.33 0.47
C LEU A 249 -21.97 -9.29 0.24
N ASP A 250 -23.16 -8.70 0.05
CA ASP A 250 -24.35 -9.44 -0.37
C ASP A 250 -24.43 -9.51 -1.89
N PHE A 251 -24.30 -10.72 -2.43
CA PHE A 251 -24.33 -10.96 -3.87
C PHE A 251 -25.74 -11.33 -4.35
N PRO A 252 -26.34 -10.54 -5.25
CA PRO A 252 -27.62 -10.90 -5.85
C PRO A 252 -27.48 -12.12 -6.77
N ALA A 253 -28.49 -12.98 -6.78
CA ALA A 253 -28.48 -14.22 -7.57
C ALA A 253 -28.78 -14.02 -9.06
N ASP A 254 -29.45 -12.92 -9.40
CA ASP A 254 -30.02 -12.65 -10.73
C ASP A 254 -29.22 -11.62 -11.55
N ARG A 255 -28.25 -10.95 -10.94
CA ARG A 255 -27.42 -9.92 -11.58
C ARG A 255 -26.06 -9.78 -10.90
N PRO A 256 -25.07 -9.13 -11.53
CA PRO A 256 -23.85 -8.74 -10.85
C PRO A 256 -24.11 -7.78 -9.68
N LEU A 257 -23.30 -7.90 -8.63
CA LEU A 257 -23.19 -6.86 -7.61
C LEU A 257 -22.53 -5.63 -8.25
N ARG A 258 -23.24 -4.50 -8.19
CA ARG A 258 -22.78 -3.23 -8.77
C ARG A 258 -22.09 -2.40 -7.69
N ILE A 259 -20.82 -2.07 -7.92
CA ILE A 259 -19.96 -1.38 -6.97
C ILE A 259 -19.50 -0.07 -7.60
N LEU A 260 -19.75 1.05 -6.93
CA LEU A 260 -19.14 2.34 -7.25
C LEU A 260 -17.88 2.52 -6.40
N THR A 261 -16.78 2.91 -7.03
CA THR A 261 -15.53 3.25 -6.35
C THR A 261 -15.02 4.62 -6.79
N HIS A 262 -14.26 5.26 -5.91
CA HIS A 262 -13.74 6.60 -6.10
C HIS A 262 -12.23 6.61 -5.84
N CYS A 263 -11.48 7.35 -6.65
CA CYS A 263 -10.00 7.33 -6.69
C CYS A 263 -9.45 5.95 -7.07
N ASN A 264 -8.17 5.72 -6.79
CA ASN A 264 -7.53 4.42 -6.94
C ASN A 264 -7.13 3.88 -5.57
N THR A 265 -7.72 2.75 -5.21
CA THR A 265 -7.47 2.00 -3.98
C THR A 265 -6.96 0.59 -4.27
N GLY A 266 -6.48 0.38 -5.48
CA GLY A 266 -5.90 -0.89 -5.91
C GLY A 266 -4.45 -1.07 -5.50
N PRO A 267 -3.82 -2.12 -6.05
CA PRO A 267 -2.41 -2.42 -5.83
C PRO A 267 -1.49 -1.21 -6.06
N LEU A 268 -1.74 -0.44 -7.13
CA LEU A 268 -0.95 0.77 -7.43
C LEU A 268 -0.93 1.80 -6.29
N ALA A 269 -1.95 1.86 -5.43
CA ALA A 269 -2.01 2.79 -4.30
C ALA A 269 -1.59 2.17 -2.96
N CYS A 270 -1.67 0.84 -2.86
CA CYS A 270 -1.64 0.15 -1.56
C CYS A 270 -0.62 -1.00 -1.48
N GLY A 271 0.12 -1.28 -2.54
CA GLY A 271 1.04 -2.42 -2.59
C GLY A 271 0.43 -3.61 -3.34
N GLN A 272 0.36 -4.79 -2.71
CA GLN A 272 -0.04 -6.01 -3.41
C GLN A 272 -1.56 -6.11 -3.69
N PHE A 273 -2.39 -5.91 -2.67
CA PHE A 273 -3.83 -6.16 -2.78
C PHE A 273 -4.62 -4.90 -3.14
N GLY A 274 -4.45 -3.81 -2.41
CA GLY A 274 -5.46 -2.74 -2.41
C GLY A 274 -6.28 -2.73 -1.13
N THR A 275 -7.10 -1.69 -0.97
CA THR A 275 -8.11 -1.63 0.08
C THR A 275 -9.49 -1.90 -0.52
N ALA A 276 -10.24 -0.87 -0.91
CA ALA A 276 -11.59 -1.05 -1.47
C ALA A 276 -11.55 -1.84 -2.79
N LEU A 277 -10.63 -1.52 -3.70
CA LEU A 277 -10.47 -2.31 -4.92
C LEU A 277 -9.90 -3.71 -4.64
N GLY A 278 -9.20 -3.91 -3.52
CA GLY A 278 -8.76 -5.23 -3.07
C GLY A 278 -9.95 -6.16 -2.77
N VAL A 279 -11.01 -5.64 -2.15
CA VAL A 279 -12.27 -6.37 -1.92
C VAL A 279 -12.94 -6.76 -3.24
N VAL A 280 -13.05 -5.80 -4.17
CA VAL A 280 -13.61 -6.04 -5.52
C VAL A 280 -12.84 -7.13 -6.25
N GLN A 281 -11.51 -7.09 -6.18
CA GLN A 281 -10.68 -8.10 -6.80
C GLN A 281 -10.82 -9.46 -6.10
N ALA A 282 -10.93 -9.53 -4.78
CA ALA A 282 -11.21 -10.78 -4.07
C ALA A 282 -12.53 -11.41 -4.53
N ALA A 283 -13.60 -10.61 -4.64
CA ALA A 283 -14.89 -11.06 -5.18
C ALA A 283 -14.76 -11.60 -6.61
N HIS A 284 -14.05 -10.89 -7.49
CA HIS A 284 -13.80 -11.35 -8.85
C HIS A 284 -13.06 -12.70 -8.90
N HIS A 285 -12.01 -12.85 -8.08
CA HIS A 285 -11.22 -14.09 -8.01
C HIS A 285 -11.99 -15.25 -7.38
N ALA A 286 -12.93 -14.98 -6.49
CA ALA A 286 -13.87 -15.97 -5.95
C ALA A 286 -14.96 -16.39 -6.96
N GLY A 287 -14.94 -15.85 -8.19
CA GLY A 287 -15.92 -16.14 -9.24
C GLY A 287 -17.26 -15.42 -9.04
N MET A 288 -17.33 -14.46 -8.13
CA MET A 288 -18.54 -13.69 -7.88
C MET A 288 -18.77 -12.67 -9.01
N ALA A 289 -20.01 -12.54 -9.46
CA ALA A 289 -20.38 -11.59 -10.49
C ALA A 289 -20.36 -10.16 -9.94
N VAL A 290 -19.41 -9.34 -10.40
CA VAL A 290 -19.27 -7.93 -10.03
C VAL A 290 -19.23 -7.04 -11.27
N GLU A 291 -19.89 -5.89 -11.18
CA GLU A 291 -19.83 -4.79 -12.15
C GLU A 291 -19.33 -3.55 -11.39
N VAL A 292 -18.27 -2.90 -11.90
CA VAL A 292 -17.57 -1.84 -11.16
C VAL A 292 -17.63 -0.54 -11.96
N TRP A 293 -18.14 0.51 -11.33
CA TRP A 293 -18.04 1.88 -11.82
C TRP A 293 -16.92 2.59 -11.06
N GLY A 294 -15.97 3.15 -11.78
CA GLY A 294 -14.90 3.97 -11.23
C GLY A 294 -15.09 5.41 -11.66
N ASP A 295 -15.16 6.32 -10.69
CA ASP A 295 -15.17 7.76 -10.98
C ASP A 295 -13.82 8.19 -11.57
N GLU A 296 -13.82 9.08 -12.56
CA GLU A 296 -12.58 9.61 -13.14
C GLU A 296 -11.68 10.27 -12.07
N THR A 297 -12.25 10.84 -11.00
CA THR A 297 -11.53 11.42 -9.85
C THR A 297 -10.67 12.64 -10.23
N ARG A 298 -11.31 13.76 -10.57
CA ARG A 298 -10.62 15.04 -10.82
C ARG A 298 -9.95 15.62 -9.56
N PRO A 299 -8.88 16.44 -9.71
CA PRO A 299 -8.25 16.84 -10.97
C PRO A 299 -7.17 15.87 -11.46
N TYR A 300 -6.76 14.89 -10.66
CA TYR A 300 -5.59 14.04 -10.92
C TYR A 300 -5.88 12.75 -11.69
N LEU A 301 -7.17 12.49 -11.98
CA LEU A 301 -7.62 11.40 -12.83
C LEU A 301 -7.09 10.04 -12.37
N GLN A 302 -7.31 9.70 -11.09
CA GLN A 302 -6.80 8.45 -10.52
C GLN A 302 -7.58 7.21 -10.91
N GLY A 303 -8.89 7.34 -11.14
CA GLY A 303 -9.77 6.23 -11.50
C GLY A 303 -9.44 5.68 -12.88
#